data_AF-A0AB73C0E3-F1
#
_entry.id   AF-A0AB73C0E3-F1
#
_cell.length_a   1.000
_cell.length_b   1.000
_cell.length_c   1.000
_cell.angle_alpha   90.00
_cell.angle_beta   90.00
_cell.angle_gamma   90.00
#
_symmetry.space_group_name_H-M   'P 1'
#
loop_
_entity.id
_entity.type
_entity.pdbx_description
1 polymer ?
#
loop_
_entity_poly.entity_id
_entity_poly.type
_entity_poly.pdbx_seq_one_letter_code
_entity_poly.pdbx_strand_id
1 'polypeptide(L)'
;GKAKKVYFKSYGDFYSVREKGNITGLRFFKEDCCISWLGLKIPVIINKNDKYSQSCFLDKLLYCRLIKRVVNGKNKYYVQITFEGTPPKKHKIGEENEIGIDIGTSTIAIVSDKEVKLQILAENIGINEKEKTRLQRKLDRQRRANNPNKYNTDGTIKSNNKEKWKTSNSYLKTQLKLSNLQRKIAEKRKQSHNILANSILEIGTIVKVENMSFKGLQKRSKKNEISEKTGKFKKKKRFGKSLSDRAPALLLEIIDRKLGYIGKNILKVNTFKVKASQLNHETNE
;
A
#
# COMPACT_ATOMS: atom_id res chain seq x y z
N GLY A 1 -19.98 24.21 11.06
CA GLY A 1 -19.04 24.08 9.92
C GLY A 1 -19.70 24.60 8.66
N LYS A 2 -19.01 25.44 7.87
CA LYS A 2 -19.54 26.05 6.64
C LYS A 2 -19.18 25.22 5.40
N ALA A 3 -19.77 24.04 5.24
CA ALA A 3 -19.57 23.24 4.02
C ALA A 3 -20.63 23.61 2.97
N LYS A 4 -20.22 24.02 1.76
CA LYS A 4 -21.13 24.37 0.66
C LYS A 4 -21.93 23.16 0.12
N LYS A 5 -21.46 21.93 0.34
CA LYS A 5 -22.14 20.70 -0.08
C LYS A 5 -21.68 19.50 0.77
N VAL A 6 -22.62 18.65 1.18
CA VAL A 6 -22.33 17.40 1.90
C VAL A 6 -22.31 16.25 0.89
N TYR A 7 -21.23 15.47 0.87
CA TYR A 7 -21.13 14.25 0.06
C TYR A 7 -21.34 13.04 0.95
N PHE A 8 -22.46 12.35 0.75
CA PHE A 8 -22.72 11.08 1.41
C PHE A 8 -21.83 9.98 0.81
N LYS A 9 -21.40 9.03 1.66
CA LYS A 9 -20.70 7.84 1.19
C LYS A 9 -21.69 6.92 0.47
N SER A 10 -21.30 6.38 -0.68
CA SER A 10 -22.11 5.40 -1.40
C SER A 10 -22.25 4.11 -0.60
N TYR A 11 -23.32 3.37 -0.88
CA TYR A 11 -23.51 2.04 -0.32
C TYR A 11 -22.30 1.14 -0.64
N GLY A 12 -21.70 0.56 0.41
CA GLY A 12 -20.47 -0.24 0.30
C GLY A 12 -19.17 0.51 0.62
N ASP A 13 -19.16 1.85 0.62
CA ASP A 13 -17.97 2.68 0.83
C ASP A 13 -17.71 3.07 2.30
N PHE A 14 -18.41 2.41 3.24
CA PHE A 14 -18.10 2.56 4.65
C PHE A 14 -16.82 1.80 5.01
N TYR A 15 -15.70 2.51 5.13
CA TYR A 15 -14.41 1.92 5.51
C TYR A 15 -13.99 2.23 6.95
N SER A 16 -14.36 3.40 7.48
CA SER A 16 -14.09 3.76 8.87
C SER A 16 -14.93 4.93 9.38
N VAL A 17 -15.05 5.01 10.70
CA VAL A 17 -15.61 6.13 11.48
C VAL A 17 -14.68 6.43 12.65
N ARG A 18 -14.46 7.71 12.91
CA ARG A 18 -13.75 8.21 14.07
C ARG A 18 -14.33 9.54 14.49
N GLU A 19 -14.13 9.87 15.75
CA GLU A 19 -14.29 11.23 16.26
C GLU A 19 -12.94 11.97 16.27
N LYS A 20 -12.97 13.26 16.58
CA LYS A 20 -11.76 14.08 16.72
C LYS A 20 -10.91 13.61 17.91
N GLY A 21 -11.55 13.30 19.03
CA GLY A 21 -10.94 12.83 20.27
C GLY A 21 -11.72 11.66 20.87
N ASN A 22 -11.43 11.32 22.12
CA ASN A 22 -12.12 10.27 22.88
C ASN A 22 -13.09 10.82 23.95
N ILE A 23 -13.70 11.98 23.72
CA ILE A 23 -14.51 12.69 24.71
C ILE A 23 -16.02 12.48 24.46
N THR A 24 -16.43 12.56 23.20
CA THR A 24 -17.84 12.47 22.75
C THR A 24 -17.97 11.45 21.62
N GLY A 25 -19.20 10.96 21.38
CA GLY A 25 -19.49 10.08 20.25
C GLY A 25 -18.87 8.69 20.39
N LEU A 26 -18.11 8.25 19.38
CA LEU A 26 -17.38 6.98 19.39
C LEU A 26 -16.16 7.07 20.32
N ARG A 27 -16.20 6.33 21.43
CA ARG A 27 -15.17 6.34 22.48
C ARG A 27 -14.69 4.94 22.80
N PHE A 28 -13.44 4.84 23.23
CA PHE A 28 -12.87 3.62 23.80
C PHE A 28 -12.61 3.81 25.30
N PHE A 29 -13.07 2.84 26.09
CA PHE A 29 -12.88 2.79 27.54
C PHE A 29 -11.83 1.73 27.84
N LYS A 30 -10.69 2.16 28.41
CA LYS A 30 -9.55 1.27 28.71
C LYS A 30 -9.93 0.24 29.77
N GLU A 31 -10.53 0.67 30.86
CA GLU A 31 -10.95 -0.16 32.00
C GLU A 31 -11.90 -1.29 31.57
N ASP A 32 -12.95 -0.92 30.83
CA ASP A 32 -13.95 -1.87 30.33
C ASP A 32 -13.49 -2.65 29.08
N CYS A 33 -12.35 -2.29 28.49
CA CYS A 33 -11.87 -2.80 27.20
C CYS A 33 -12.97 -2.80 26.11
N CYS A 34 -13.77 -1.73 26.02
CA CYS A 34 -14.90 -1.66 25.11
C CYS A 34 -14.94 -0.33 24.35
N ILE A 35 -15.63 -0.32 23.21
CA ILE A 35 -16.07 0.93 22.58
C ILE A 35 -17.51 1.24 23.00
N SER A 36 -17.82 2.52 23.18
CA SER A 36 -19.19 3.01 23.30
C SER A 36 -19.51 3.93 22.13
N TRP A 37 -20.68 3.74 21.52
CA TRP A 37 -21.16 4.61 20.47
C TRP A 37 -22.69 4.69 20.51
N LEU A 38 -23.24 5.87 20.78
CA LEU A 38 -24.70 6.11 20.85
C LEU A 38 -25.42 5.11 21.77
N GLY A 39 -24.86 4.84 22.95
CA GLY A 39 -25.41 3.89 23.93
C GLY A 39 -25.03 2.42 23.68
N LEU A 40 -24.58 2.07 22.48
CA LEU A 40 -24.09 0.73 22.18
C LEU A 40 -22.69 0.52 22.77
N LYS A 41 -22.55 -0.42 23.71
CA LYS A 41 -21.25 -0.89 24.21
C LYS A 41 -20.84 -2.17 23.48
N ILE A 42 -19.66 -2.17 22.88
CA ILE A 42 -19.12 -3.32 22.15
C ILE A 42 -17.75 -3.69 22.75
N PRO A 43 -17.60 -4.90 23.33
CA PRO A 43 -16.31 -5.37 23.81
C PRO A 43 -15.26 -5.42 22.69
N VAL A 44 -14.03 -5.01 23.01
CA VAL A 44 -12.89 -5.08 22.09
C VAL A 44 -11.99 -6.24 22.51
N ILE A 45 -11.72 -7.12 21.56
CA ILE A 45 -10.81 -8.26 21.78
C ILE A 45 -9.37 -7.74 21.73
N ILE A 46 -8.69 -7.78 22.87
CA ILE A 46 -7.27 -7.39 23.01
C ILE A 46 -6.50 -8.62 23.49
N ASN A 47 -5.41 -8.95 22.81
CA ASN A 47 -4.52 -10.03 23.24
C ASN A 47 -3.69 -9.56 24.44
N LYS A 48 -3.94 -10.15 25.62
CA LYS A 48 -3.20 -9.83 26.86
C LYS A 48 -1.71 -10.19 26.77
N ASN A 49 -1.36 -11.17 25.95
CA ASN A 49 0.03 -11.64 25.80
C ASN A 49 0.85 -10.80 24.81
N ASP A 50 0.22 -9.86 24.09
CA ASP A 50 0.95 -8.95 23.19
C ASP A 50 1.58 -7.80 23.98
N LYS A 51 2.81 -8.02 24.46
CA LYS A 51 3.62 -7.03 25.22
C LYS A 51 3.72 -5.67 24.52
N TYR A 52 3.75 -5.65 23.18
CA TYR A 52 3.81 -4.39 22.45
C TYR A 52 2.50 -3.61 22.55
N SER A 53 1.37 -4.31 22.39
CA SER A 53 0.07 -3.66 22.54
C SER A 53 -0.13 -3.20 23.98
N GLN A 54 0.26 -4.01 24.98
CA GLN A 54 0.19 -3.63 26.40
C GLN A 54 1.02 -2.39 26.73
N SER A 55 2.25 -2.27 26.19
CA SER A 55 3.05 -1.05 26.38
C SER A 55 2.41 0.19 25.76
N CYS A 56 1.81 0.09 24.57
CA CYS A 56 1.06 1.22 23.99
C CYS A 56 -0.13 1.67 24.87
N PHE A 57 -0.74 0.78 25.67
CA PHE A 57 -1.87 1.15 26.54
C PHE A 57 -1.47 2.02 27.73
N LEU A 58 -0.17 2.09 28.05
CA LEU A 58 0.36 2.99 29.08
C LEU A 58 0.30 4.45 28.62
N ASP A 59 0.41 4.69 27.32
CA ASP A 59 0.37 6.03 26.75
C ASP A 59 -1.03 6.65 26.80
N LYS A 60 -1.07 7.99 26.74
CA LYS A 60 -2.34 8.74 26.72
C LYS A 60 -3.14 8.39 25.47
N LEU A 61 -4.38 7.99 25.66
CA LEU A 61 -5.28 7.70 24.54
C LEU A 61 -5.82 8.99 23.94
N LEU A 62 -5.64 9.17 22.63
CA LEU A 62 -6.12 10.35 21.92
C LEU A 62 -7.53 10.14 21.35
N TYR A 63 -7.70 9.06 20.59
CA TYR A 63 -8.97 8.70 19.95
C TYR A 63 -8.99 7.25 19.51
N CYS A 64 -10.19 6.75 19.21
CA CYS A 64 -10.37 5.47 18.52
C CYS A 64 -11.08 5.66 17.18
N ARG A 65 -10.91 4.67 16.30
CA ARG A 65 -11.52 4.60 14.98
C ARG A 65 -12.06 3.18 14.76
N LEU A 66 -13.34 3.07 14.44
CA LEU A 66 -13.91 1.83 13.93
C LEU A 66 -13.54 1.67 12.46
N ILE A 67 -12.95 0.55 12.09
CA ILE A 67 -12.52 0.23 10.72
C ILE A 67 -13.23 -1.03 10.26
N LYS A 68 -13.86 -0.97 9.08
CA LYS A 68 -14.42 -2.13 8.39
C LYS A 68 -13.44 -2.61 7.33
N ARG A 69 -13.14 -3.91 7.33
CA ARG A 69 -12.36 -4.58 6.28
C ARG A 69 -13.11 -5.80 5.78
N VAL A 70 -13.01 -6.09 4.49
CA VAL A 70 -13.53 -7.34 3.92
C VAL A 70 -12.41 -8.38 3.92
N VAL A 71 -12.58 -9.44 4.70
CA VAL A 71 -11.60 -10.52 4.84
C VAL A 71 -12.30 -11.83 4.53
N ASN A 72 -11.79 -12.57 3.54
CA ASN A 72 -12.38 -13.83 3.09
C ASN A 72 -13.88 -13.69 2.75
N GLY A 73 -14.27 -12.57 2.13
CA GLY A 73 -15.65 -12.29 1.73
C GLY A 73 -16.58 -11.87 2.87
N LYS A 74 -16.09 -11.79 4.11
CA LYS A 74 -16.88 -11.36 5.27
C LYS A 74 -16.43 -9.99 5.76
N ASN A 75 -17.37 -9.18 6.23
CA ASN A 75 -17.06 -7.93 6.92
C ASN A 75 -16.44 -8.25 8.28
N LYS A 76 -15.26 -7.70 8.54
CA LYS A 76 -14.59 -7.73 9.84
C LYS A 76 -14.41 -6.29 10.32
N TYR A 77 -14.72 -6.07 11.58
CA TYR A 77 -14.59 -4.77 12.23
C TYR A 77 -13.39 -4.80 13.16
N TYR A 78 -12.61 -3.73 13.13
CA TYR A 78 -11.41 -3.53 13.94
C TYR A 78 -11.51 -2.18 14.63
N VAL A 79 -11.06 -2.10 15.87
CA VAL A 79 -10.86 -0.82 16.55
C VAL A 79 -9.39 -0.45 16.40
N GLN A 80 -9.13 0.67 15.74
CA GLN A 80 -7.82 1.31 15.72
C GLN A 80 -7.78 2.35 16.82
N ILE A 81 -6.90 2.15 17.79
CA ILE A 81 -6.67 3.10 18.88
C ILE A 81 -5.42 3.91 18.54
N THR A 82 -5.45 5.21 18.81
CA THR A 82 -4.30 6.09 18.65
C THR A 82 -3.92 6.66 20.00
N PHE A 83 -2.65 6.48 20.35
CA PHE A 83 -2.04 6.99 21.55
C PHE A 83 -1.11 8.16 21.22
N GLU A 84 -0.85 9.00 22.23
CA GLU A 84 0.16 10.04 22.18
C GLU A 84 1.57 9.44 22.25
N GLY A 85 2.57 10.11 21.68
CA GLY A 85 3.97 9.71 21.78
C GLY A 85 4.48 8.85 20.61
N THR A 86 5.62 8.20 20.84
CA THR A 86 6.30 7.33 19.87
C THR A 86 6.00 5.86 20.14
N PRO A 87 5.88 5.02 19.10
CA PRO A 87 5.56 3.61 19.29
C PRO A 87 6.68 2.89 20.06
N PRO A 88 6.36 1.90 20.92
CA PRO A 88 7.36 1.12 21.62
C PRO A 88 8.39 0.47 20.67
N LYS A 89 9.66 0.43 21.07
CA LYS A 89 10.72 -0.16 20.25
C LYS A 89 10.55 -1.68 20.17
N LYS A 90 10.40 -2.22 18.96
CA LYS A 90 10.30 -3.68 18.69
C LYS A 90 11.61 -4.30 18.19
N HIS A 91 12.45 -3.51 17.56
CA HIS A 91 13.63 -3.97 16.84
C HIS A 91 14.81 -3.08 17.23
N LYS A 92 16.02 -3.64 17.10
CA LYS A 92 17.24 -2.87 17.24
C LYS A 92 17.29 -1.82 16.13
N ILE A 93 17.76 -0.64 16.49
CA ILE A 93 18.05 0.45 15.56
C ILE A 93 19.54 0.68 15.69
N GLY A 94 20.22 0.72 14.55
CA GLY A 94 21.66 0.96 14.48
C GLY A 94 22.03 2.38 14.89
N GLU A 95 23.33 2.64 14.90
CA GLU A 95 23.90 3.95 15.20
C GLU A 95 23.72 4.91 14.02
N GLU A 96 24.45 6.02 14.04
CA GLU A 96 24.44 7.04 13.00
C GLU A 96 25.28 6.66 11.77
N ASN A 97 25.27 5.38 11.38
CA ASN A 97 25.93 4.94 10.16
C ASN A 97 25.15 5.38 8.92
N GLU A 98 25.90 5.69 7.86
CA GLU A 98 25.33 6.04 6.56
C GLU A 98 24.93 4.80 5.76
N ILE A 99 23.79 4.91 5.09
CA ILE A 99 23.28 3.88 4.18
C ILE A 99 22.90 4.54 2.86
N GLY A 100 23.55 4.12 1.78
CA GLY A 100 23.14 4.42 0.42
C GLY A 100 22.09 3.42 -0.06
N ILE A 101 21.00 3.92 -0.61
CA ILE A 101 19.97 3.10 -1.26
C ILE A 101 19.77 3.57 -2.69
N ASP A 102 20.06 2.66 -3.63
CA ASP A 102 19.55 2.74 -4.99
C ASP A 102 18.37 1.78 -5.13
N ILE A 103 17.19 2.34 -5.39
CA ILE A 103 15.96 1.58 -5.49
C ILE A 103 15.43 1.67 -6.91
N GLY A 104 15.28 0.53 -7.58
CA GLY A 104 14.68 0.42 -8.90
C GLY A 104 13.17 0.18 -8.84
N THR A 105 12.60 -0.21 -9.99
CA THR A 105 11.18 -0.58 -10.08
C THR A 105 10.87 -1.94 -9.45
N SER A 106 11.88 -2.79 -9.30
CA SER A 106 11.75 -4.17 -8.81
C SER A 106 12.86 -4.61 -7.85
N THR A 107 13.99 -3.94 -7.87
CA THR A 107 15.20 -4.29 -7.11
C THR A 107 15.59 -3.14 -6.19
N ILE A 108 16.42 -3.45 -5.20
CA ILE A 108 17.05 -2.47 -4.32
C ILE A 108 18.50 -2.90 -4.10
N ALA A 109 19.42 -1.95 -4.27
CA ALA A 109 20.78 -2.01 -3.81
C ALA A 109 20.89 -1.20 -2.51
N ILE A 110 21.55 -1.79 -1.51
CA ILE A 110 21.79 -1.20 -0.19
C ILE A 110 23.29 -1.27 0.04
N VAL A 111 23.90 -0.14 0.33
CA VAL A 111 25.34 0.00 0.54
C VAL A 111 25.57 0.70 1.87
N SER A 112 26.52 0.18 2.63
CA SER A 112 27.07 0.78 3.84
C SER A 112 28.55 0.36 3.93
N ASP A 113 29.31 0.95 4.85
CA ASP A 113 30.72 0.59 5.06
C ASP A 113 30.92 -0.89 5.42
N LYS A 114 29.87 -1.54 5.98
CA LYS A 114 29.94 -2.93 6.46
C LYS A 114 29.41 -3.95 5.46
N GLU A 115 28.48 -3.55 4.60
CA GLU A 115 27.80 -4.50 3.71
C GLU A 115 27.23 -3.85 2.45
N VAL A 116 27.21 -4.65 1.38
CA VAL A 116 26.54 -4.38 0.11
C VAL A 116 25.52 -5.48 -0.17
N LYS A 117 24.27 -5.11 -0.44
CA LYS A 117 23.17 -6.05 -0.73
C LYS A 117 22.42 -5.63 -1.99
N LEU A 118 22.30 -6.53 -2.95
CA LEU A 118 21.39 -6.41 -4.09
C LEU A 118 20.30 -7.47 -3.98
N GLN A 119 19.04 -7.05 -3.96
CA GLN A 119 17.92 -7.98 -3.81
C GLN A 119 16.68 -7.54 -4.57
N ILE A 120 15.82 -8.52 -4.85
CA ILE A 120 14.52 -8.28 -5.46
C ILE A 120 13.52 -7.90 -4.38
N LEU A 121 12.84 -6.76 -4.58
CA LEU A 121 11.80 -6.31 -3.67
C LEU A 121 10.65 -7.31 -3.63
N ALA A 122 10.21 -7.68 -2.42
CA ALA A 122 8.97 -8.44 -2.27
C ALA A 122 8.98 -9.79 -3.05
N GLU A 123 10.15 -10.44 -3.13
CA GLU A 123 10.38 -11.67 -3.91
C GLU A 123 9.47 -12.84 -3.50
N ASN A 124 9.44 -13.12 -2.20
CA ASN A 124 8.82 -14.33 -1.65
C ASN A 124 7.29 -14.25 -1.47
N ILE A 125 6.61 -13.33 -2.16
CA ILE A 125 5.16 -13.13 -1.97
C ILE A 125 4.32 -14.24 -2.62
N GLY A 126 4.89 -14.98 -3.59
CA GLY A 126 4.21 -16.10 -4.27
C GLY A 126 2.94 -15.62 -4.97
N ILE A 127 3.07 -14.64 -5.87
CA ILE A 127 1.91 -14.03 -6.53
C ILE A 127 1.28 -15.04 -7.49
N ASN A 128 0.05 -15.50 -7.20
CA ASN A 128 -0.72 -16.34 -8.12
C ASN A 128 -1.30 -15.51 -9.28
N GLU A 129 -0.42 -15.04 -10.17
CA GLU A 129 -0.75 -14.22 -11.34
C GLU A 129 -1.68 -14.96 -12.30
N LYS A 130 -1.55 -16.29 -12.42
CA LYS A 130 -2.44 -17.13 -13.24
C LYS A 130 -3.88 -17.03 -12.74
N GLU A 131 -4.10 -17.21 -11.44
CA GLU A 131 -5.44 -17.10 -10.85
C GLU A 131 -6.01 -15.68 -10.91
N LYS A 132 -5.20 -14.66 -10.61
CA LYS A 132 -5.59 -13.25 -10.75
C LYS A 132 -6.07 -12.94 -12.16
N THR A 133 -5.31 -13.37 -13.17
CA THR A 133 -5.67 -13.19 -14.58
C THR A 133 -6.95 -13.94 -14.94
N ARG A 134 -7.10 -15.19 -14.48
CA ARG A 134 -8.30 -16.00 -14.69
C ARG A 134 -9.55 -15.31 -14.12
N LEU A 135 -9.47 -14.81 -12.89
CA LEU A 135 -10.57 -14.10 -12.23
C LEU A 135 -10.91 -12.78 -12.94
N GLN A 136 -9.91 -12.01 -13.36
CA GLN A 136 -10.12 -10.76 -14.11
C GLN A 136 -10.83 -11.02 -15.45
N ARG A 137 -10.39 -12.04 -16.20
CA ARG A 137 -11.07 -12.45 -17.45
C ARG A 137 -12.50 -12.93 -17.20
N LYS A 138 -12.72 -13.69 -16.12
CA LYS A 138 -14.06 -14.14 -15.72
C LYS A 138 -14.98 -12.96 -15.40
N LEU A 139 -14.49 -11.95 -14.67
CA LEU A 139 -15.24 -10.72 -14.39
C LEU A 139 -15.60 -9.97 -15.67
N ASP A 140 -14.66 -9.84 -16.61
CA ASP A 140 -14.94 -9.16 -17.88
C ASP A 140 -16.07 -9.85 -18.67
N ARG A 141 -16.01 -11.18 -18.80
CA ARG A 141 -17.07 -11.98 -19.45
C ARG A 141 -18.42 -11.85 -18.75
N GLN A 142 -18.45 -11.97 -17.41
CA GLN A 142 -19.67 -11.82 -16.63
C GLN A 142 -20.28 -10.43 -16.78
N ARG A 143 -19.44 -9.37 -16.77
CA ARG A 143 -19.89 -7.99 -16.97
C ARG A 143 -20.50 -7.80 -18.36
N ARG A 144 -19.86 -8.32 -19.41
CA ARG A 144 -20.36 -8.25 -20.79
C ARG A 144 -21.69 -8.98 -20.95
N ALA A 145 -21.79 -10.21 -20.44
CA ALA A 145 -23.01 -11.01 -20.49
C ALA A 145 -24.18 -10.35 -19.73
N ASN A 146 -23.91 -9.73 -18.57
CA ASN A 146 -24.93 -9.01 -17.81
C ASN A 146 -25.35 -7.67 -18.46
N ASN A 147 -24.55 -7.11 -19.38
CA ASN A 147 -24.73 -5.77 -19.94
C ASN A 147 -24.42 -5.72 -21.45
N PRO A 148 -25.08 -6.53 -22.29
CA PRO A 148 -24.74 -6.61 -23.72
C PRO A 148 -24.94 -5.27 -24.45
N ASN A 149 -25.98 -4.51 -24.07
CA ASN A 149 -26.30 -3.20 -24.64
C ASN A 149 -25.25 -2.10 -24.33
N LYS A 150 -24.29 -2.34 -23.44
CA LYS A 150 -23.21 -1.42 -23.08
C LYS A 150 -21.99 -1.50 -23.99
N TYR A 151 -21.96 -2.44 -24.94
CA TYR A 151 -20.80 -2.66 -25.80
C TYR A 151 -21.12 -2.42 -27.27
N ASN A 152 -20.12 -1.92 -28.01
CA ASN A 152 -20.09 -1.85 -29.46
C ASN A 152 -19.79 -3.22 -30.06
N THR A 153 -19.99 -3.36 -31.38
CA THR A 153 -19.66 -4.59 -32.12
C THR A 153 -18.17 -4.92 -32.05
N ASP A 154 -17.31 -3.91 -32.00
CA ASP A 154 -15.85 -4.04 -31.79
C ASP A 154 -15.44 -4.39 -30.34
N GLY A 155 -16.42 -4.53 -29.43
CA GLY A 155 -16.21 -4.88 -28.03
C GLY A 155 -15.77 -3.73 -27.12
N THR A 156 -15.70 -2.49 -27.61
CA THR A 156 -15.48 -1.27 -26.82
C THR A 156 -16.74 -0.86 -26.04
N ILE A 157 -16.60 -0.04 -25.00
CA ILE A 157 -17.72 0.42 -24.18
C ILE A 157 -18.41 1.59 -24.89
N LYS A 158 -19.75 1.54 -25.01
CA LYS A 158 -20.60 2.64 -25.47
C LYS A 158 -20.60 3.77 -24.45
N SER A 159 -19.80 4.81 -24.69
CA SER A 159 -19.61 5.94 -23.76
C SER A 159 -20.85 6.82 -23.62
N ASN A 160 -21.72 6.86 -24.62
CA ASN A 160 -22.99 7.58 -24.62
C ASN A 160 -24.07 6.91 -23.75
N ASN A 161 -23.98 5.59 -23.53
CA ASN A 161 -24.97 4.87 -22.73
C ASN A 161 -24.71 5.07 -21.22
N LYS A 162 -25.59 5.84 -20.57
CA LYS A 162 -25.49 6.22 -19.15
C LYS A 162 -26.27 5.33 -18.17
N GLU A 163 -26.91 4.26 -18.62
CA GLU A 163 -27.61 3.31 -17.75
C GLU A 163 -26.70 2.74 -16.63
N LYS A 164 -27.29 2.29 -15.53
CA LYS A 164 -26.53 1.64 -14.45
C LYS A 164 -26.02 0.26 -14.89
N TRP A 165 -24.80 -0.08 -14.49
CA TRP A 165 -24.25 -1.43 -14.74
C TRP A 165 -25.01 -2.47 -13.92
N LYS A 166 -25.58 -3.47 -14.59
CA LYS A 166 -26.19 -4.65 -13.97
C LYS A 166 -25.10 -5.57 -13.45
N THR A 167 -25.21 -5.95 -12.18
CA THR A 167 -24.29 -6.88 -11.51
C THR A 167 -25.07 -8.08 -11.01
N SER A 168 -24.55 -9.29 -11.26
CA SER A 168 -25.17 -10.54 -10.79
C SER A 168 -24.48 -11.03 -9.53
N ASN A 169 -25.16 -11.85 -8.73
CA ASN A 169 -24.58 -12.48 -7.54
C ASN A 169 -23.30 -13.27 -7.85
N SER A 170 -23.25 -13.91 -9.03
CA SER A 170 -22.06 -14.62 -9.51
C SER A 170 -20.90 -13.68 -9.83
N TYR A 171 -21.17 -12.50 -10.39
CA TYR A 171 -20.17 -11.45 -10.60
C TYR A 171 -19.59 -10.96 -9.27
N LEU A 172 -20.44 -10.66 -8.30
CA LEU A 172 -20.03 -10.21 -6.95
C LEU A 172 -19.15 -11.27 -6.26
N LYS A 173 -19.53 -12.56 -6.33
CA LYS A 173 -18.72 -13.66 -5.80
C LYS A 173 -17.32 -13.71 -6.44
N THR A 174 -17.21 -13.58 -7.76
CA THR A 174 -15.91 -13.53 -8.45
C THR A 174 -15.09 -12.29 -8.03
N GLN A 175 -15.75 -11.14 -7.88
CA GLN A 175 -15.12 -9.88 -7.49
C GLN A 175 -14.52 -9.98 -6.08
N LEU A 176 -15.27 -10.56 -5.13
CA LEU A 176 -14.81 -10.80 -3.76
C LEU A 176 -13.60 -11.75 -3.73
N LYS A 177 -13.59 -12.80 -4.57
CA LYS A 177 -12.43 -13.71 -4.69
C LYS A 177 -11.19 -12.96 -5.17
N LEU A 178 -11.31 -12.14 -6.22
CA LEU A 178 -10.21 -11.34 -6.75
C LEU A 178 -9.71 -10.32 -5.70
N SER A 179 -10.62 -9.63 -5.04
CA SER A 179 -10.29 -8.66 -3.99
C SER A 179 -9.54 -9.31 -2.83
N ASN A 180 -9.98 -10.48 -2.36
CA ASN A 180 -9.30 -11.19 -1.28
C ASN A 180 -7.89 -11.67 -1.68
N LEU A 181 -7.71 -12.12 -2.93
CA LEU A 181 -6.40 -12.48 -3.47
C LEU A 181 -5.45 -11.28 -3.47
N GLN A 182 -5.92 -10.14 -4.00
CA GLN A 182 -5.15 -8.89 -4.04
C GLN A 182 -4.81 -8.37 -2.63
N ARG A 183 -5.76 -8.46 -1.68
CA ARG A 183 -5.55 -8.12 -0.27
C ARG A 183 -4.41 -8.94 0.33
N LYS A 184 -4.42 -10.28 0.15
CA LYS A 184 -3.35 -11.16 0.65
C LYS A 184 -1.98 -10.76 0.09
N ILE A 185 -1.90 -10.47 -1.20
CA ILE A 185 -0.66 -10.01 -1.86
C ILE A 185 -0.18 -8.69 -1.25
N ALA A 186 -1.08 -7.72 -1.07
CA ALA A 186 -0.74 -6.42 -0.49
C ALA A 186 -0.23 -6.52 0.95
N GLU A 187 -0.86 -7.35 1.79
CA GLU A 187 -0.42 -7.56 3.18
C GLU A 187 0.95 -8.23 3.25
N LYS A 188 1.16 -9.32 2.48
CA LYS A 188 2.48 -9.99 2.39
C LYS A 188 3.57 -9.02 1.93
N ARG A 189 3.26 -8.15 0.96
CA ARG A 189 4.20 -7.12 0.51
C ARG A 189 4.55 -6.13 1.58
N LYS A 190 3.54 -5.61 2.28
CA LYS A 190 3.75 -4.69 3.38
C LYS A 190 4.60 -5.35 4.48
N GLN A 191 4.37 -6.62 4.78
CA GLN A 191 5.18 -7.38 5.73
C GLN A 191 6.64 -7.49 5.27
N SER A 192 6.88 -7.95 4.04
CA SER A 192 8.21 -8.05 3.45
C SER A 192 8.96 -6.71 3.51
N HIS A 193 8.31 -5.60 3.18
CA HIS A 193 8.91 -4.27 3.25
C HIS A 193 9.15 -3.79 4.68
N ASN A 194 8.31 -4.18 5.65
CA ASN A 194 8.59 -3.87 7.06
C ASN A 194 9.80 -4.62 7.60
N ILE A 195 9.97 -5.89 7.20
CA ILE A 195 11.14 -6.71 7.55
C ILE A 195 12.39 -6.06 6.96
N LEU A 196 12.37 -5.73 5.66
CA LEU A 196 13.49 -5.09 5.01
C LEU A 196 13.80 -3.71 5.60
N ALA A 197 12.79 -2.89 5.89
CA ALA A 197 13.02 -1.61 6.55
C ALA A 197 13.61 -1.78 7.96
N ASN A 198 13.29 -2.85 8.69
CA ASN A 198 13.94 -3.13 9.97
C ASN A 198 15.41 -3.47 9.77
N SER A 199 15.75 -4.35 8.82
CA SER A 199 17.14 -4.73 8.58
C SER A 199 17.98 -3.55 8.11
N ILE A 200 17.42 -2.66 7.28
CA ILE A 200 18.08 -1.42 6.86
C ILE A 200 18.37 -0.55 8.09
N LEU A 201 17.38 -0.31 8.95
CA LEU A 201 17.54 0.55 10.12
C LEU A 201 18.38 -0.07 11.24
N GLU A 202 18.63 -1.37 11.19
CA GLU A 202 19.57 -2.05 12.08
C GLU A 202 21.03 -1.77 11.68
N ILE A 203 21.30 -1.55 10.38
CA ILE A 203 22.64 -1.17 9.88
C ILE A 203 22.99 0.25 10.31
N GLY A 204 22.03 1.18 10.20
CA GLY A 204 22.27 2.61 10.37
C GLY A 204 21.01 3.46 10.22
N THR A 205 21.14 4.73 10.59
CA THR A 205 20.00 5.66 10.67
C THR A 205 20.12 6.87 9.74
N ILE A 206 21.26 7.06 9.06
CA ILE A 206 21.43 8.10 8.04
C ILE A 206 21.18 7.48 6.67
N VAL A 207 19.91 7.48 6.25
CA VAL A 207 19.48 6.83 5.00
C VAL A 207 19.44 7.83 3.84
N LYS A 208 20.31 7.63 2.84
CA LYS A 208 20.40 8.42 1.61
C LYS A 208 19.76 7.63 0.46
N VAL A 209 18.82 8.24 -0.26
CA VAL A 209 18.10 7.60 -1.37
C VAL A 209 18.10 8.51 -2.59
N GLU A 210 18.35 7.94 -3.77
CA GLU A 210 18.20 8.67 -5.02
C GLU A 210 16.75 9.10 -5.30
N ASN A 211 16.56 10.34 -5.72
CA ASN A 211 15.23 10.84 -6.06
C ASN A 211 14.75 10.30 -7.42
N MET A 212 13.72 9.45 -7.40
CA MET A 212 13.11 8.87 -8.60
C MET A 212 11.58 9.06 -8.65
N SER A 213 11.06 9.36 -9.84
CA SER A 213 9.62 9.50 -10.07
C SER A 213 8.94 8.18 -10.42
N PHE A 214 8.52 7.41 -9.40
CA PHE A 214 7.72 6.19 -9.60
C PHE A 214 6.43 6.45 -10.39
N LYS A 215 5.79 7.61 -10.18
CA LYS A 215 4.59 8.02 -10.93
C LYS A 215 4.89 8.23 -12.41
N GLY A 216 6.08 8.75 -12.76
CA GLY A 216 6.55 8.86 -14.13
C GLY A 216 6.77 7.48 -14.77
N LEU A 217 7.39 6.55 -14.04
CA LEU A 217 7.66 5.18 -14.49
C LEU A 217 6.40 4.32 -14.67
N GLN A 218 5.33 4.65 -13.94
CA GLN A 218 4.03 4.01 -14.08
C GLN A 218 3.33 4.35 -15.40
N LYS A 219 3.57 5.54 -15.97
CA LYS A 219 2.84 6.04 -17.15
C LYS A 219 3.19 5.21 -18.39
N ARG A 220 2.17 4.76 -19.11
CA ARG A 220 2.32 4.18 -20.46
C ARG A 220 2.77 5.25 -21.47
N SER A 221 3.49 4.83 -22.50
CA SER A 221 3.76 5.72 -23.64
C SER A 221 2.45 6.12 -24.32
N LYS A 222 2.37 7.37 -24.76
CA LYS A 222 1.25 7.87 -25.58
C LYS A 222 1.49 7.63 -27.07
N LYS A 223 2.74 7.65 -27.53
CA LYS A 223 3.13 7.53 -28.93
C LYS A 223 2.83 6.13 -29.49
N ASN A 224 2.17 6.07 -30.64
CA ASN A 224 2.07 4.86 -31.46
C ASN A 224 3.30 4.81 -32.34
N GLU A 225 4.19 3.86 -32.09
CA GLU A 225 5.39 3.67 -32.90
C GLU A 225 5.36 2.25 -33.46
N ILE A 226 5.81 2.08 -34.69
CA ILE A 226 6.03 0.77 -35.31
C ILE A 226 7.50 0.43 -35.13
N SER A 227 7.79 -0.83 -34.79
CA SER A 227 9.16 -1.32 -34.71
C SER A 227 9.65 -1.62 -36.12
N GLU A 228 10.67 -0.91 -36.58
CA GLU A 228 11.32 -1.13 -37.89
C GLU A 228 11.75 -2.59 -38.08
N LYS A 229 12.28 -3.21 -37.02
CA LYS A 229 12.72 -4.62 -37.04
C LYS A 229 11.58 -5.65 -37.18
N THR A 230 10.37 -5.35 -36.70
CA THR A 230 9.30 -6.37 -36.58
C THR A 230 8.03 -6.02 -37.34
N GLY A 231 7.91 -4.79 -37.87
CA GLY A 231 6.68 -4.26 -38.49
C GLY A 231 5.50 -4.11 -37.52
N LYS A 232 5.68 -4.41 -36.23
CA LYS A 232 4.59 -4.42 -35.22
C LYS A 232 4.61 -3.16 -34.37
N PHE A 233 3.43 -2.76 -33.89
CA PHE A 233 3.33 -1.66 -32.92
C PHE A 233 4.15 -1.96 -31.65
N LYS A 234 5.01 -1.01 -31.26
CA LYS A 234 5.78 -1.07 -30.01
C LYS A 234 4.82 -1.12 -28.81
N LYS A 235 5.17 -1.94 -27.82
CA LYS A 235 4.41 -2.03 -26.57
C LYS A 235 4.48 -0.68 -25.85
N LYS A 236 3.33 -0.07 -25.60
CA LYS A 236 3.21 1.16 -24.78
C LYS A 236 3.40 0.93 -23.28
N LYS A 237 3.55 -0.32 -22.84
CA LYS A 237 3.69 -0.70 -21.42
C LYS A 237 5.08 -0.30 -20.92
N ARG A 238 5.14 0.32 -19.74
CA ARG A 238 6.38 0.56 -18.98
C ARG A 238 6.37 -0.32 -17.71
N PHE A 239 6.63 0.28 -16.54
CA PHE A 239 6.86 -0.44 -15.29
C PHE A 239 5.62 -0.56 -14.40
N GLY A 240 4.43 -0.18 -14.89
CA GLY A 240 3.21 -0.17 -14.08
C GLY A 240 2.87 -1.52 -13.42
N LYS A 241 3.17 -2.64 -14.09
CA LYS A 241 3.01 -3.98 -13.49
C LYS A 241 4.03 -4.20 -12.37
N SER A 242 5.32 -4.01 -12.66
CA SER A 242 6.39 -4.17 -11.68
C SER A 242 6.17 -3.31 -10.44
N LEU A 243 5.83 -2.03 -10.62
CA LEU A 243 5.51 -1.12 -9.51
C LEU A 243 4.28 -1.58 -8.71
N SER A 244 3.25 -2.09 -9.39
CA SER A 244 2.06 -2.64 -8.73
C SER A 244 2.37 -3.90 -7.94
N ASP A 245 3.36 -4.70 -8.34
CA ASP A 245 3.67 -5.98 -7.70
C ASP A 245 4.74 -5.79 -6.60
N ARG A 246 5.77 -4.99 -6.85
CA ARG A 246 6.96 -4.78 -6.01
C ARG A 246 6.85 -3.59 -5.05
N ALA A 247 6.07 -2.57 -5.40
CA ALA A 247 5.81 -1.36 -4.61
C ALA A 247 7.04 -0.74 -3.91
N PRO A 248 8.09 -0.34 -4.66
CA PRO A 248 9.29 0.30 -4.09
C PRO A 248 8.97 1.57 -3.28
N ALA A 249 8.03 2.40 -3.74
CA ALA A 249 7.61 3.60 -3.02
C ALA A 249 7.07 3.31 -1.60
N LEU A 250 6.40 2.17 -1.42
CA LEU A 250 5.89 1.75 -0.11
C LEU A 250 7.03 1.41 0.86
N LEU A 251 8.14 0.85 0.36
CA LEU A 251 9.32 0.59 1.21
C LEU A 251 9.91 1.92 1.72
N LEU A 252 10.10 2.90 0.83
CA LEU A 252 10.61 4.22 1.23
C LEU A 252 9.69 4.90 2.24
N GLU A 253 8.36 4.85 2.03
CA GLU A 253 7.39 5.39 2.99
C GLU A 253 7.50 4.70 4.37
N ILE A 254 7.73 3.38 4.40
CA ILE A 254 7.91 2.63 5.65
C ILE A 254 9.21 3.04 6.35
N ILE A 255 10.31 3.18 5.61
CA ILE A 255 11.61 3.60 6.15
C ILE A 255 11.48 5.02 6.73
N ASP A 256 10.95 5.96 5.95
CA ASP A 256 10.80 7.36 6.35
C ASP A 256 9.93 7.51 7.60
N ARG A 257 8.79 6.79 7.65
CA ARG A 257 7.93 6.75 8.84
C ARG A 257 8.67 6.24 10.08
N LYS A 258 9.53 5.23 9.93
CA LYS A 258 10.28 4.64 11.05
C LYS A 258 11.41 5.56 11.52
N LEU A 259 12.12 6.20 10.59
CA LEU A 259 13.07 7.26 10.91
C LEU A 259 12.39 8.42 11.66
N GLY A 260 11.16 8.76 11.27
CA GLY A 260 10.37 9.79 11.97
C GLY A 260 10.13 9.50 13.46
N TYR A 261 10.12 8.23 13.87
CA TYR A 261 10.00 7.85 15.28
C TYR A 261 11.24 8.19 16.12
N ILE A 262 12.37 8.43 15.48
CA ILE A 262 13.63 8.86 16.09
C ILE A 262 14.03 10.27 15.64
N GLY A 263 13.08 11.07 15.13
CA GLY A 263 13.33 12.44 14.70
C GLY A 263 14.16 12.58 13.42
N LYS A 264 14.30 11.51 12.63
CA LYS A 264 15.05 11.51 11.37
C LYS A 264 14.12 11.35 10.16
N ASN A 265 14.65 11.53 8.97
CA ASN A 265 13.96 11.31 7.70
C ASN A 265 14.93 10.78 6.65
N ILE A 266 14.39 10.28 5.54
CA ILE A 266 15.22 9.93 4.38
C ILE A 266 15.84 11.19 3.79
N LEU A 267 17.13 11.14 3.50
CA LEU A 267 17.87 12.16 2.77
C LEU A 267 17.77 11.87 1.27
N LYS A 268 17.07 12.72 0.52
CA LYS A 268 16.91 12.54 -0.92
C LYS A 268 18.05 13.20 -1.68
N VAL A 269 18.83 12.39 -2.39
CA VAL A 269 19.92 12.85 -3.25
C VAL A 269 19.36 13.23 -4.62
N ASN A 270 19.78 14.38 -5.14
CA ASN A 270 19.36 14.83 -6.46
C ASN A 270 20.14 14.09 -7.55
N THR A 271 19.45 13.20 -8.26
CA THR A 271 19.99 12.37 -9.34
C THR A 271 20.58 13.19 -10.50
N PHE A 272 20.02 14.36 -10.81
CA PHE A 272 20.54 15.22 -11.89
C PHE A 272 21.88 15.87 -11.56
N LYS A 273 22.15 16.10 -10.27
CA LYS A 273 23.40 16.73 -9.82
C LYS A 273 24.50 15.69 -9.63
N VAL A 274 24.16 14.55 -9.05
CA VAL A 274 25.15 13.51 -8.70
C VAL A 274 25.45 12.59 -9.89
N LYS A 275 24.49 12.34 -10.78
CA LYS A 275 24.64 11.48 -11.96
C LYS A 275 25.32 10.13 -11.65
N ALA A 276 25.08 9.55 -10.48
CA ALA A 276 25.77 8.32 -10.05
C ALA A 276 25.59 7.16 -11.04
N SER A 277 24.44 7.07 -11.73
CA SER A 277 24.23 6.06 -12.78
C SER A 277 25.06 6.25 -14.05
N GLN A 278 25.79 7.37 -14.17
CA GLN A 278 26.69 7.71 -15.27
C GLN A 278 28.16 7.72 -14.84
N LEU A 279 28.44 7.44 -13.56
CA LEU A 279 29.77 7.38 -12.99
C LEU A 279 30.31 5.95 -13.10
N ASN A 280 31.50 5.78 -13.66
CA ASN A 280 32.24 4.54 -13.55
C ASN A 280 32.86 4.46 -12.15
N HIS A 281 32.37 3.53 -11.33
CA HIS A 281 32.83 3.38 -9.95
C HIS A 281 34.25 2.81 -9.81
N GLU A 282 34.85 2.29 -10.89
CA GLU A 282 36.25 1.85 -10.91
C GLU A 282 37.21 2.97 -11.34
N THR A 283 36.79 3.83 -12.27
CA THR A 283 37.66 4.89 -12.83
C THR A 283 37.34 6.30 -12.31
N ASN A 284 36.24 6.48 -11.57
CA ASN A 284 35.68 7.77 -11.15
C ASN A 284 35.38 8.75 -12.29
N GLU A 285 35.18 8.24 -13.50
CA GLU A 285 34.81 9.01 -14.71
C GLU A 285 33.30 9.10 -14.92
#